data_AF-A0A378IZL6-F1
#
_entry.id   AF-A0A378IZL6-F1
#
_cell.length_a   1.000
_cell.length_b   1.000
_cell.length_c   1.000
_cell.angle_alpha   90.00
_cell.angle_beta   90.00
_cell.angle_gamma   90.00
#
_symmetry.space_group_name_H-M   'P 1'
#
loop_
_entity.id
_entity.type
_entity.pdbx_description
1 polymer ?
#
loop_
_entity_poly.entity_id
_entity_poly.type
_entity_poly.pdbx_seq_one_letter_code
_entity_poly.pdbx_strand_id
1 'polypeptide(L)'
;METKYHKKEIATEQLKTAITLFLSNKDLSSVITLAGASANILYQLVRNSGQEPFLDYACRVHNFLQGSTPAREKYNHHIEKNLGISFHKHMSASCPATATLDLEQCAIDALTRAIADYITLYGQNEDLIKKFLHWFWLQKNGPKLMEIFKDMPKKFSKEKKMSKKTYKRFNLAANQLETAIMLFITGGDRFSVITLAGAADVIFSEFVIRNGEENFTDSLIKKNNKHRTRQQIGREINDTLGINACKHLDAGEEEYVLLDIDESALGAILKAIVNYNKLNGKK
;
A
#
# COMPACT_ATOMS: atom_id res chain seq x y z
N MET A 1 22.28 8.34 10.85
CA MET A 1 23.07 7.12 11.13
C MET A 1 22.24 5.92 10.72
N GLU A 2 22.79 5.02 9.90
CA GLU A 2 22.09 3.79 9.50
C GLU A 2 21.78 2.90 10.71
N THR A 3 20.55 2.40 10.76
CA THR A 3 20.06 1.51 11.82
C THR A 3 19.47 0.26 11.18
N LYS A 4 19.63 -0.90 11.84
CA LYS A 4 19.08 -2.18 11.39
C LYS A 4 17.65 -2.33 11.90
N TYR A 5 16.70 -2.43 10.97
CA TYR A 5 15.29 -2.61 11.26
C TYR A 5 14.80 -3.97 10.80
N HIS A 6 13.90 -4.58 11.56
CA HIS A 6 13.22 -5.79 11.15
C HIS A 6 11.98 -5.44 10.31
N LYS A 7 11.76 -6.17 9.22
CA LYS A 7 10.56 -6.08 8.36
C LYS A 7 9.24 -6.15 9.13
N LYS A 8 9.20 -6.91 10.23
CA LYS A 8 8.05 -6.93 11.16
C LYS A 8 7.71 -5.54 11.68
N GLU A 9 8.72 -4.80 12.14
CA GLU A 9 8.55 -3.46 12.72
C GLU A 9 7.98 -2.52 11.66
N ILE A 10 8.57 -2.52 10.47
CA ILE A 10 8.13 -1.72 9.32
C ILE A 10 6.66 -1.97 9.01
N ALA A 11 6.28 -3.23 8.83
CA ALA A 11 4.91 -3.58 8.46
C ALA A 11 3.90 -3.26 9.58
N THR A 12 4.32 -3.43 10.83
CA THR A 12 3.49 -3.18 12.01
C THR A 12 3.23 -1.68 12.20
N GLU A 13 4.26 -0.83 12.10
CA GLU A 13 4.10 0.63 12.22
C GLU A 13 3.29 1.22 11.06
N GLN A 14 3.49 0.72 9.83
CA GLN A 14 2.65 1.09 8.69
C GLN A 14 1.18 0.72 8.90
N LEU A 15 0.90 -0.48 9.43
CA LEU A 15 -0.46 -0.92 9.73
C LEU A 15 -1.10 -0.04 10.81
N LYS A 16 -0.35 0.27 11.88
CA LYS A 16 -0.86 1.15 12.95
C LYS A 16 -1.17 2.54 12.44
N THR A 17 -0.30 3.10 11.60
CA THR A 17 -0.52 4.40 10.97
C THR A 17 -1.77 4.35 10.08
N ALA A 18 -1.94 3.29 9.27
CA ALA A 18 -3.12 3.11 8.43
C ALA A 18 -4.42 3.05 9.26
N ILE A 19 -4.46 2.25 10.33
CA ILE A 19 -5.63 2.16 11.21
C ILE A 19 -5.92 3.51 11.89
N THR A 20 -4.88 4.21 12.34
CA THR A 20 -5.03 5.52 13.00
C THR A 20 -5.62 6.56 12.04
N LEU A 21 -5.11 6.63 10.81
CA LEU A 21 -5.66 7.49 9.76
C LEU A 21 -7.12 7.14 9.46
N PHE A 22 -7.43 5.86 9.37
CA PHE A 22 -8.78 5.37 9.10
C PHE A 22 -9.78 5.75 10.21
N LEU A 23 -9.47 5.41 11.47
CA LEU A 23 -10.34 5.68 12.62
C LEU A 23 -10.50 7.17 12.90
N SER A 24 -9.54 7.99 12.47
CA SER A 24 -9.62 9.46 12.55
C SER A 24 -10.37 10.09 11.37
N ASN A 25 -10.95 9.28 10.47
CA ASN A 25 -11.59 9.72 9.22
C ASN A 25 -10.71 10.68 8.39
N LYS A 26 -9.42 10.37 8.30
CA LYS A 26 -8.42 11.13 7.53
C LYS A 26 -8.26 10.55 6.12
N ASP A 27 -7.07 10.69 5.52
CA ASP A 27 -6.79 10.35 4.13
C ASP A 27 -6.89 8.84 3.82
N LEU A 28 -8.03 8.42 3.27
CA LEU A 28 -8.27 7.04 2.84
C LEU A 28 -7.31 6.56 1.73
N SER A 29 -6.77 7.48 0.92
CA SER A 29 -5.74 7.16 -0.10
C SER A 29 -4.47 6.62 0.57
N SER A 30 -4.03 7.32 1.62
CA SER A 30 -2.91 6.89 2.45
C SER A 30 -3.20 5.59 3.20
N VAL A 31 -4.40 5.41 3.74
CA VAL A 31 -4.82 4.16 4.39
C VAL A 31 -4.64 2.95 3.46
N ILE A 32 -5.19 3.03 2.24
CA ILE A 32 -5.10 1.94 1.25
C ILE A 32 -3.64 1.61 0.92
N THR A 33 -2.82 2.63 0.80
CA THR A 33 -1.40 2.50 0.40
C THR A 33 -0.58 1.82 1.49
N LEU A 34 -0.72 2.29 2.75
CA LEU A 34 0.00 1.75 3.89
C LEU A 34 -0.46 0.34 4.24
N ALA A 35 -1.78 0.09 4.24
CA ALA A 35 -2.31 -1.24 4.46
C ALA A 35 -1.85 -2.23 3.37
N GLY A 36 -1.79 -1.78 2.11
CA GLY A 36 -1.27 -2.60 1.01
C GLY A 36 0.22 -2.93 1.14
N ALA A 37 1.05 -1.96 1.54
CA ALA A 37 2.49 -2.19 1.78
C ALA A 37 2.72 -3.13 2.97
N SER A 38 2.02 -2.89 4.08
CA SER A 38 2.06 -3.74 5.27
C SER A 38 1.63 -5.18 4.95
N ALA A 39 0.51 -5.36 4.23
CA ALA A 39 0.01 -6.68 3.85
C ALA A 39 1.01 -7.47 3.00
N ASN A 40 1.80 -6.82 2.14
CA ASN A 40 2.80 -7.51 1.33
C ASN A 40 3.96 -8.07 2.18
N ILE A 41 4.42 -7.29 3.17
CA ILE A 41 5.47 -7.74 4.08
C ILE A 41 4.93 -8.82 5.04
N LEU A 42 3.76 -8.58 5.64
CA LEU A 42 3.13 -9.54 6.57
C LEU A 42 2.83 -10.88 5.88
N TYR A 43 2.33 -10.86 4.64
CA TYR A 43 2.12 -12.07 3.84
C TYR A 43 3.39 -12.93 3.78
N GLN A 44 4.55 -12.33 3.48
CA GLN A 44 5.79 -13.11 3.38
C GLN A 44 6.30 -13.56 4.75
N LEU A 45 6.13 -12.76 5.81
CA LEU A 45 6.45 -13.17 7.18
C LEU A 45 5.59 -14.35 7.65
N VAL A 46 4.29 -14.36 7.35
CA VAL A 46 3.40 -15.51 7.63
C VAL A 46 3.94 -16.77 6.94
N ARG A 47 4.33 -16.66 5.67
CA ARG A 47 4.92 -17.79 4.94
C ARG A 47 6.23 -18.26 5.53
N ASN A 48 7.12 -17.34 5.92
CA ASN A 48 8.39 -17.67 6.57
C ASN A 48 8.16 -18.39 7.90
N SER A 49 7.08 -18.09 8.61
CA SER A 49 6.66 -18.79 9.83
C SER A 49 6.00 -20.17 9.61
N GLY A 50 5.82 -20.59 8.35
CA GLY A 50 5.16 -21.86 8.00
C GLY A 50 3.63 -21.84 8.14
N GLN A 51 3.02 -20.68 8.30
CA GLN A 51 1.57 -20.51 8.47
C GLN A 51 0.88 -20.13 7.14
N GLU A 52 -0.45 -20.24 7.08
CA GLU A 52 -1.25 -19.90 5.88
C GLU A 52 -1.58 -18.40 5.87
N PRO A 53 -1.09 -17.62 4.89
CA PRO A 53 -1.47 -16.22 4.75
C PRO A 53 -2.85 -16.05 4.09
N PHE A 54 -3.42 -14.86 4.22
CA PHE A 54 -4.73 -14.47 3.68
C PHE A 54 -4.88 -14.82 2.19
N LEU A 55 -3.86 -14.56 1.37
CA LEU A 55 -3.93 -14.83 -0.07
C LEU A 55 -4.08 -16.34 -0.35
N ASP A 56 -3.39 -17.18 0.41
CA ASP A 56 -3.44 -18.63 0.25
C ASP A 56 -4.79 -19.17 0.76
N TYR A 57 -5.28 -18.65 1.89
CA TYR A 57 -6.64 -18.88 2.36
C TYR A 57 -7.68 -18.51 1.29
N ALA A 58 -7.56 -17.34 0.68
CA ALA A 58 -8.49 -16.86 -0.35
C ALA A 58 -8.46 -17.74 -1.60
N CYS A 59 -7.27 -18.20 -2.04
CA CYS A 59 -7.14 -19.19 -3.11
C CYS A 59 -7.85 -20.51 -2.77
N ARG A 60 -7.70 -20.99 -1.53
CA ARG A 60 -8.36 -22.21 -1.06
C ARG A 60 -9.88 -22.07 -1.00
N VAL A 61 -10.39 -20.94 -0.53
CA VAL A 61 -11.83 -20.62 -0.55
C VAL A 61 -12.35 -20.53 -1.99
N HIS A 62 -11.61 -19.88 -2.90
CA HIS A 62 -11.98 -19.85 -4.32
C HIS A 62 -12.07 -21.25 -4.91
N ASN A 63 -11.10 -22.12 -4.62
CA ASN A 63 -11.12 -23.51 -5.07
C ASN A 63 -12.33 -24.28 -4.53
N PHE A 64 -12.66 -24.10 -3.25
CA PHE A 64 -13.83 -24.70 -2.64
C PHE A 64 -15.14 -24.26 -3.33
N LEU A 65 -15.26 -22.97 -3.70
CA LEU A 65 -16.47 -22.42 -4.29
C LEU A 65 -16.58 -22.62 -5.80
N GLN A 66 -15.47 -22.62 -6.54
CA GLN A 66 -15.42 -22.62 -8.01
C GLN A 66 -14.80 -23.89 -8.60
N GLY A 67 -14.32 -24.81 -7.76
CA GLY A 67 -13.67 -26.06 -8.20
C GLY A 67 -12.30 -25.87 -8.86
N SER A 68 -11.69 -24.68 -8.75
CA SER A 68 -10.38 -24.39 -9.32
C SER A 68 -9.55 -23.43 -8.47
N THR A 69 -8.26 -23.71 -8.36
CA THR A 69 -7.29 -22.84 -7.69
C THR A 69 -6.71 -21.86 -8.72
N PRO A 70 -6.88 -20.55 -8.54
CA PRO A 70 -6.33 -19.58 -9.48
C PRO A 70 -4.81 -19.49 -9.35
N ALA A 71 -4.14 -19.06 -10.42
CA ALA A 71 -2.70 -18.76 -10.35
C ALA A 71 -2.47 -17.61 -9.35
N ARG A 72 -1.62 -17.85 -8.34
CA ARG A 72 -1.44 -16.98 -7.18
C ARG A 72 -1.14 -15.53 -7.55
N GLU A 73 -0.19 -15.30 -8.46
CA GLU A 73 0.18 -13.94 -8.90
C GLU A 73 -0.98 -13.19 -9.55
N LYS A 74 -1.71 -13.87 -10.45
CA LYS A 74 -2.88 -13.29 -11.12
C LYS A 74 -3.99 -13.00 -10.12
N TYR A 75 -4.18 -13.87 -9.13
CA TYR A 75 -5.20 -13.69 -8.10
C TYR A 75 -4.83 -12.57 -7.12
N ASN A 76 -3.57 -12.47 -6.70
CA ASN A 76 -3.08 -11.34 -5.92
C ASN A 76 -3.29 -10.02 -6.67
N HIS A 77 -2.94 -9.97 -7.96
CA HIS A 77 -3.18 -8.79 -8.78
C HIS A 77 -4.67 -8.44 -8.88
N HIS A 78 -5.54 -9.44 -9.03
CA HIS A 78 -6.99 -9.26 -9.02
C HIS A 78 -7.48 -8.68 -7.69
N ILE A 79 -7.02 -9.22 -6.57
CA ILE A 79 -7.33 -8.71 -5.22
C ILE A 79 -6.84 -7.28 -5.09
N GLU A 80 -5.57 -6.97 -5.36
CA GLU A 80 -5.03 -5.61 -5.26
C GLU A 80 -5.79 -4.58 -6.09
N LYS A 81 -6.27 -4.97 -7.28
CA LYS A 81 -7.11 -4.11 -8.12
C LYS A 81 -8.48 -3.85 -7.48
N ASN A 82 -9.10 -4.86 -6.89
CA ASN A 82 -10.39 -4.72 -6.21
C ASN A 82 -10.27 -3.90 -4.92
N LEU A 83 -9.16 -4.07 -4.19
CA LEU A 83 -8.82 -3.30 -2.99
C LEU A 83 -8.39 -1.85 -3.29
N GLY A 84 -8.36 -1.44 -4.56
CA GLY A 84 -7.92 -0.10 -4.96
C GLY A 84 -6.42 0.14 -4.86
N ILE A 85 -5.63 -0.78 -4.29
CA ILE A 85 -4.19 -0.63 -4.03
C ILE A 85 -3.43 -0.29 -5.32
N SER A 86 -3.70 -1.01 -6.43
CA SER A 86 -2.99 -0.78 -7.69
C SER A 86 -3.12 0.66 -8.22
N PHE A 87 -4.28 1.30 -8.01
CA PHE A 87 -4.52 2.68 -8.44
C PHE A 87 -3.73 3.71 -7.63
N HIS A 88 -3.31 3.35 -6.43
CA HIS A 88 -2.57 4.20 -5.50
C HIS A 88 -1.05 3.98 -5.57
N LYS A 89 -0.56 2.86 -6.13
CA LYS A 89 0.88 2.53 -6.17
C LYS A 89 1.51 2.36 -7.56
N HIS A 90 0.73 2.22 -8.63
CA HIS A 90 1.26 1.93 -9.97
C HIS A 90 0.60 2.74 -11.07
N MET A 91 1.37 3.44 -11.90
CA MET A 91 0.88 4.10 -13.09
C MET A 91 1.86 3.84 -14.24
N SER A 92 1.33 3.46 -15.40
CA SER A 92 2.07 3.30 -16.66
C SER A 92 1.40 4.13 -17.74
N ALA A 93 2.04 4.32 -18.89
CA ALA A 93 1.49 5.09 -20.02
C ALA A 93 0.05 4.69 -20.43
N SER A 94 -0.31 3.41 -20.32
CA SER A 94 -1.64 2.90 -20.67
C SER A 94 -2.70 3.10 -19.59
N CYS A 95 -2.32 3.49 -18.36
CA CYS A 95 -3.27 3.70 -17.28
C CYS A 95 -4.12 4.97 -17.47
N PRO A 96 -5.42 4.96 -17.12
CA PRO A 96 -6.21 6.18 -17.10
C PRO A 96 -5.71 7.18 -16.04
N ALA A 97 -5.88 8.46 -16.31
CA ALA A 97 -5.58 9.56 -15.36
C ALA A 97 -6.56 9.64 -14.19
N THR A 98 -7.68 8.90 -14.28
CA THR A 98 -8.72 8.82 -13.25
C THR A 98 -8.89 7.38 -12.77
N ALA A 99 -9.46 7.22 -11.57
CA ALA A 99 -9.83 5.94 -11.01
C ALA A 99 -11.26 6.01 -10.45
N THR A 100 -12.09 5.02 -10.75
CA THR A 100 -13.46 4.93 -10.24
C THR A 100 -13.51 3.91 -9.10
N LEU A 101 -13.56 4.41 -7.87
CA LEU A 101 -13.36 3.65 -6.65
C LEU A 101 -14.44 3.96 -5.62
N ASP A 102 -14.65 2.99 -4.74
CA ASP A 102 -15.24 3.23 -3.43
C ASP A 102 -14.08 3.28 -2.43
N LEU A 103 -13.61 4.48 -2.09
CA LEU A 103 -12.39 4.65 -1.30
C LEU A 103 -12.56 4.09 0.12
N GLU A 104 -13.74 4.24 0.71
CA GLU A 104 -13.99 3.74 2.06
C GLU A 104 -13.97 2.22 2.07
N GLN A 105 -14.70 1.58 1.13
CA GLN A 105 -14.69 0.12 1.03
C GLN A 105 -13.29 -0.43 0.68
N CYS A 106 -12.56 0.24 -0.22
CA CYS A 106 -11.18 -0.14 -0.54
C CYS A 106 -10.26 -0.05 0.69
N ALA A 107 -10.41 0.99 1.52
CA ALA A 107 -9.63 1.15 2.75
C ALA A 107 -9.97 0.06 3.76
N ILE A 108 -11.26 -0.24 3.95
CA ILE A 108 -11.73 -1.33 4.84
C ILE A 108 -11.16 -2.67 4.38
N ASP A 109 -11.26 -2.99 3.09
CA ASP A 109 -10.83 -4.29 2.59
C ASP A 109 -9.29 -4.43 2.62
N ALA A 110 -8.56 -3.34 2.32
CA ALA A 110 -7.10 -3.33 2.42
C ALA A 110 -6.61 -3.51 3.87
N LEU A 111 -7.25 -2.82 4.83
CA LEU A 111 -6.98 -3.01 6.26
C LEU A 111 -7.32 -4.42 6.72
N THR A 112 -8.48 -4.94 6.31
CA THR A 112 -8.92 -6.30 6.67
C THR A 112 -7.92 -7.35 6.19
N ARG A 113 -7.40 -7.22 4.96
CA ARG A 113 -6.34 -8.09 4.44
C ARG A 113 -5.08 -8.03 5.30
N ALA A 114 -4.58 -6.82 5.61
CA ALA A 114 -3.35 -6.67 6.39
C ALA A 114 -3.51 -7.20 7.83
N ILE A 115 -4.67 -6.93 8.45
CA ILE A 115 -4.98 -7.37 9.81
C ILE A 115 -5.12 -8.90 9.89
N ALA A 116 -5.64 -9.55 8.85
CA ALA A 116 -5.71 -11.02 8.83
C ALA A 116 -4.31 -11.65 8.98
N ASP A 117 -3.34 -11.21 8.18
CA ASP A 117 -1.96 -11.71 8.27
C ASP A 117 -1.25 -11.27 9.57
N TYR A 118 -1.54 -10.07 10.07
CA TYR A 118 -1.07 -9.60 11.38
C TYR A 118 -1.55 -10.52 12.51
N ILE A 119 -2.85 -10.85 12.54
CA ILE A 119 -3.45 -11.70 13.58
C ILE A 119 -2.90 -13.11 13.53
N THR A 120 -2.66 -13.65 12.34
CA THR A 120 -2.01 -14.96 12.16
C THR A 120 -0.65 -14.99 12.87
N LEU A 121 0.17 -13.94 12.74
CA LEU A 121 1.50 -13.87 13.34
C LEU A 121 1.50 -13.53 14.84
N TYR A 122 0.65 -12.58 15.26
CA TYR A 122 0.79 -11.91 16.56
C TYR A 122 -0.48 -11.96 17.43
N GLY A 123 -1.56 -12.54 16.92
CA GLY A 123 -2.87 -12.51 17.56
C GLY A 123 -3.55 -11.15 17.46
N GLN A 124 -4.70 -11.03 18.14
CA GLN A 124 -5.59 -9.85 18.05
C GLN A 124 -5.56 -8.96 19.30
N ASN A 125 -4.57 -9.13 20.18
CA ASN A 125 -4.61 -8.53 21.51
C ASN A 125 -4.18 -7.07 21.56
N GLU A 126 -3.52 -6.57 20.53
CA GLU A 126 -3.12 -5.17 20.43
C GLU A 126 -4.34 -4.23 20.36
N ASP A 127 -4.32 -3.16 21.16
CA ASP A 127 -5.46 -2.26 21.34
C ASP A 127 -5.95 -1.65 20.02
N LEU A 128 -5.04 -1.28 19.12
CA LEU A 128 -5.40 -0.66 17.86
C LEU A 128 -6.09 -1.66 16.92
N ILE A 129 -5.65 -2.91 16.92
CA ILE A 129 -6.29 -4.01 16.19
C ILE A 129 -7.70 -4.25 16.74
N LYS A 130 -7.84 -4.33 18.07
CA LYS A 130 -9.15 -4.46 18.73
C LYS A 130 -10.10 -3.31 18.37
N LYS A 131 -9.60 -2.07 18.36
CA LYS A 131 -10.40 -0.89 17.98
C LYS A 131 -10.93 -1.01 16.55
N PHE A 132 -10.08 -1.40 15.60
CA PHE A 132 -10.53 -1.62 14.22
C PHE A 132 -11.56 -2.77 14.13
N LEU A 133 -11.29 -3.92 14.77
CA LEU A 133 -12.20 -5.06 14.75
C LEU A 133 -13.57 -4.72 15.38
N HIS A 134 -13.57 -3.98 16.49
CA HIS A 134 -14.78 -3.50 17.13
C HIS A 134 -15.56 -2.54 16.22
N TRP A 135 -14.86 -1.56 15.61
CA TRP A 135 -15.46 -0.68 14.63
C TRP A 135 -16.08 -1.46 13.46
N PHE A 136 -15.35 -2.42 12.91
CA PHE A 136 -15.80 -3.25 11.78
C PHE A 136 -17.05 -4.06 12.15
N TRP A 137 -17.05 -4.68 13.33
CA TRP A 137 -18.19 -5.44 13.85
C TRP A 137 -19.46 -4.59 13.93
N LEU A 138 -19.36 -3.36 14.44
CA LEU A 138 -20.50 -2.45 14.55
C LEU A 138 -20.98 -1.98 13.18
N GLN A 139 -20.08 -1.59 12.28
CA GLN A 139 -20.43 -1.01 10.98
C GLN A 139 -20.93 -2.02 9.96
N LYS A 140 -20.47 -3.27 10.02
CA LYS A 140 -20.86 -4.33 9.07
C LYS A 140 -21.95 -5.26 9.59
N ASN A 141 -22.63 -4.89 10.68
CA ASN A 141 -23.66 -5.73 11.32
C ASN A 141 -23.12 -7.14 11.61
N GLY A 142 -22.11 -7.20 12.48
CA GLY A 142 -21.45 -8.44 12.90
C GLY A 142 -22.39 -9.61 13.22
N PRO A 143 -23.49 -9.42 13.95
CA PRO A 143 -24.47 -10.49 14.18
C PRO A 143 -25.00 -11.12 12.89
N LYS A 144 -25.38 -10.29 11.91
CA LYS A 144 -25.84 -10.76 10.60
C LYS A 144 -24.72 -11.44 9.80
N LEU A 145 -23.48 -10.95 9.88
CA LEU A 145 -22.33 -11.64 9.26
C LEU A 145 -22.14 -13.04 9.85
N MET A 146 -22.33 -13.21 11.17
CA MET A 146 -22.25 -14.51 11.81
C MET A 146 -23.39 -15.44 11.42
N GLU A 147 -24.60 -14.91 11.19
CA GLU A 147 -25.71 -15.68 10.62
C GLU A 147 -25.37 -16.16 9.21
N ILE A 148 -24.87 -15.28 8.33
CA ILE A 148 -24.42 -15.64 6.97
C ILE A 148 -23.32 -16.70 7.00
N PHE A 149 -22.37 -16.57 7.93
CA PHE A 149 -21.29 -17.54 8.10
C PHE A 149 -21.80 -18.91 8.56
N LYS A 150 -22.76 -18.95 9.49
CA LYS A 150 -23.38 -20.18 9.98
C LYS A 150 -24.23 -20.87 8.91
N ASP A 151 -24.94 -20.08 8.10
CA ASP A 151 -25.84 -20.56 7.05
C ASP A 151 -25.14 -20.75 5.70
N MET A 152 -23.80 -20.70 5.67
CA MET A 152 -22.92 -20.57 4.49
C MET A 152 -23.53 -21.17 3.20
N PRO A 153 -24.25 -20.36 2.40
CA PRO A 153 -24.90 -20.86 1.19
C PRO A 153 -23.85 -21.13 0.11
N LYS A 154 -24.12 -22.07 -0.81
CA LYS A 154 -23.26 -22.38 -1.98
C LYS A 154 -23.01 -21.18 -2.92
N LYS A 155 -23.66 -20.03 -2.71
CA LYS A 155 -23.46 -18.80 -3.49
C LYS A 155 -23.56 -17.58 -2.59
N PHE A 156 -22.49 -16.78 -2.57
CA PHE A 156 -22.50 -15.44 -1.99
C PHE A 156 -23.48 -14.55 -2.77
N SER A 157 -24.45 -13.95 -2.07
CA SER A 157 -25.24 -12.85 -2.63
C SER A 157 -24.33 -11.64 -2.81
N LYS A 158 -24.35 -11.01 -3.99
CA LYS A 158 -23.67 -9.73 -4.20
C LYS A 158 -24.22 -8.70 -3.21
N GLU A 159 -23.38 -8.24 -2.30
CA GLU A 159 -23.73 -7.13 -1.42
C GLU A 159 -23.99 -5.84 -2.19
N LYS A 160 -24.76 -4.96 -1.54
CA LYS A 160 -25.27 -3.69 -2.05
C LYS A 160 -24.11 -2.84 -2.58
N LYS A 161 -24.11 -2.52 -3.87
CA LYS A 161 -23.17 -1.57 -4.48
C LYS A 161 -23.26 -0.23 -3.74
N MET A 162 -22.23 0.09 -2.97
CA MET A 162 -21.97 1.46 -2.54
C MET A 162 -21.52 2.31 -3.75
N SER A 163 -21.76 3.62 -3.67
CA SER A 163 -21.57 4.53 -4.81
C SER A 163 -20.08 4.76 -5.07
N LYS A 164 -19.56 4.18 -6.15
CA LYS A 164 -18.23 4.50 -6.65
C LYS A 164 -18.19 5.96 -7.11
N LYS A 165 -17.09 6.65 -6.80
CA LYS A 165 -16.79 8.00 -7.29
C LYS A 165 -15.55 7.96 -8.18
N THR A 166 -15.46 8.91 -9.11
CA THR A 166 -14.29 9.07 -9.96
C THR A 166 -13.33 10.09 -9.37
N TYR A 167 -12.08 9.69 -9.18
CA TYR A 167 -11.02 10.52 -8.62
C TYR A 167 -9.95 10.77 -9.67
N LYS A 168 -9.37 11.98 -9.68
CA LYS A 168 -8.11 12.22 -10.39
C LYS A 168 -6.99 11.53 -9.62
N ARG A 169 -6.20 10.71 -10.31
CA ARG A 169 -5.07 10.01 -9.67
C ARG A 169 -4.01 10.98 -9.15
N PHE A 170 -3.87 12.13 -9.80
CA PHE A 170 -3.06 13.23 -9.30
C PHE A 170 -3.48 13.66 -7.88
N ASN A 171 -4.79 13.79 -7.61
CA ASN A 171 -5.28 14.19 -6.28
C ASN A 171 -5.03 13.10 -5.25
N LEU A 172 -5.19 11.82 -5.62
CA LEU A 172 -4.86 10.70 -4.73
C LEU A 172 -3.38 10.71 -4.32
N ALA A 173 -2.49 11.00 -5.28
CA ALA A 173 -1.05 11.16 -5.05
C ALA A 173 -0.70 12.42 -4.25
N ALA A 174 -1.40 13.53 -4.48
CA ALA A 174 -1.22 14.77 -3.71
C ALA A 174 -1.58 14.54 -2.23
N ASN A 175 -2.69 13.87 -1.95
CA ASN A 175 -3.08 13.53 -0.58
C ASN A 175 -2.06 12.60 0.12
N GLN A 176 -1.52 11.61 -0.61
CA GLN A 176 -0.45 10.74 -0.09
C GLN A 176 0.80 11.55 0.26
N LEU A 177 1.23 12.46 -0.62
CA LEU A 177 2.39 13.33 -0.37
C LEU A 177 2.14 14.29 0.80
N GLU A 178 0.96 14.90 0.88
CA GLU A 178 0.57 15.78 1.99
C GLU A 178 0.61 15.02 3.33
N THR A 179 0.04 13.82 3.37
CA THR A 179 0.08 12.96 4.56
C THR A 179 1.52 12.57 4.93
N ALA A 180 2.36 12.25 3.95
CA ALA A 180 3.77 11.96 4.18
C ALA A 180 4.51 13.16 4.80
N ILE A 181 4.29 14.36 4.26
CA ILE A 181 4.87 15.60 4.81
C ILE A 181 4.37 15.84 6.23
N MET A 182 3.07 15.69 6.48
CA MET A 182 2.47 15.85 7.81
C MET A 182 3.11 14.90 8.83
N LEU A 183 3.21 13.61 8.49
CA LEU A 183 3.85 12.61 9.36
C LEU A 183 5.32 12.96 9.62
N PHE A 184 6.04 13.43 8.61
CA PHE A 184 7.43 13.84 8.77
C PHE A 184 7.58 15.00 9.76
N ILE A 185 6.86 16.11 9.52
CA ILE A 185 6.97 17.34 10.33
C ILE A 185 6.46 17.16 11.77
N THR A 186 5.52 16.23 12.00
CA THR A 186 4.96 15.95 13.34
C THR A 186 5.70 14.86 14.09
N GLY A 187 6.79 14.31 13.53
CA GLY A 187 7.53 13.22 14.18
C GLY A 187 6.81 11.87 14.15
N GLY A 188 5.86 11.68 13.24
CA GLY A 188 5.15 10.41 13.02
C GLY A 188 6.00 9.33 12.33
N ASP A 189 5.38 8.18 12.06
CA ASP A 189 6.04 7.00 11.50
C ASP A 189 6.75 7.27 10.16
N ARG A 190 8.08 7.15 10.16
CA ARG A 190 8.94 7.39 9.01
C ARG A 190 8.83 6.28 7.95
N PHE A 191 8.49 5.05 8.31
CA PHE A 191 8.24 4.00 7.32
C PHE A 191 6.99 4.31 6.49
N SER A 192 5.96 4.86 7.12
CA SER A 192 4.79 5.37 6.43
C SER A 192 5.12 6.57 5.53
N VAL A 193 5.97 7.51 5.99
CA VAL A 193 6.44 8.64 5.16
C VAL A 193 7.09 8.14 3.87
N ILE A 194 8.06 7.23 3.98
CA ILE A 194 8.81 6.66 2.85
C ILE A 194 7.85 5.99 1.86
N THR A 195 6.92 5.16 2.35
CA THR A 195 5.98 4.42 1.52
C THR A 195 5.02 5.35 0.78
N LEU A 196 4.44 6.33 1.47
CA LEU A 196 3.49 7.28 0.88
C LEU A 196 4.15 8.19 -0.14
N ALA A 197 5.27 8.82 0.20
CA ALA A 197 6.00 9.67 -0.73
C ALA A 197 6.47 8.88 -1.96
N GLY A 198 6.99 7.66 -1.75
CA GLY A 198 7.39 6.79 -2.85
C GLY A 198 6.22 6.32 -3.73
N ALA A 199 5.00 6.19 -3.19
CA ALA A 199 3.82 5.87 -4.00
C ALA A 199 3.32 7.08 -4.80
N ALA A 200 3.30 8.26 -4.18
CA ALA A 200 2.96 9.52 -4.83
C ALA A 200 3.90 9.84 -5.99
N ASP A 201 5.22 9.66 -5.79
CA ASP A 201 6.23 9.87 -6.82
C ASP A 201 5.99 9.02 -8.07
N VAL A 202 5.60 7.75 -7.94
CA VAL A 202 5.31 6.89 -9.09
C VAL A 202 4.22 7.50 -9.98
N ILE A 203 3.19 8.09 -9.38
CA ILE A 203 2.08 8.73 -10.09
C ILE A 203 2.53 10.06 -10.70
N PHE A 204 3.21 10.92 -9.94
CA PHE A 204 3.68 12.21 -10.46
C PHE A 204 4.71 12.05 -11.58
N SER A 205 5.67 11.15 -11.41
CA SER A 205 6.70 10.84 -12.41
C SER A 205 6.08 10.44 -13.76
N GLU A 206 5.04 9.61 -13.74
CA GLU A 206 4.32 9.20 -14.94
C GLU A 206 3.52 10.36 -15.56
N PHE A 207 2.89 11.22 -14.77
CA PHE A 207 2.26 12.44 -15.30
C PHE A 207 3.27 13.40 -15.93
N VAL A 208 4.46 13.57 -15.33
CA VAL A 208 5.53 14.42 -15.90
C VAL A 208 5.96 13.88 -17.26
N ILE A 209 6.18 12.57 -17.37
CA ILE A 209 6.52 11.91 -18.65
C ILE A 209 5.44 12.17 -19.71
N ARG A 210 4.15 12.09 -19.34
CA ARG A 210 3.03 12.33 -20.25
C ARG A 210 2.94 13.77 -20.74
N ASN A 211 3.43 14.73 -19.96
CA ASN A 211 3.55 16.12 -20.39
C ASN A 211 4.75 16.36 -21.33
N GLY A 212 5.51 15.32 -21.68
CA GLY A 212 6.73 15.43 -22.47
C GLY A 212 7.89 16.04 -21.68
N GLU A 213 7.79 16.08 -20.35
CA GLU A 213 8.80 16.63 -19.46
C GLU A 213 9.69 15.55 -18.85
N GLU A 214 10.85 15.98 -18.35
CA GLU A 214 11.78 15.12 -17.64
C GLU A 214 11.45 15.05 -16.16
N ASN A 215 11.25 13.84 -15.65
CA ASN A 215 11.05 13.61 -14.24
C ASN A 215 12.36 13.69 -13.44
N PHE A 216 12.26 13.52 -12.12
CA PHE A 216 13.40 13.49 -11.21
C PHE A 216 14.48 12.49 -11.65
N THR A 217 14.08 11.26 -11.99
CA THR A 217 15.01 10.20 -12.42
C THR A 217 15.74 10.62 -13.69
N ASP A 218 15.03 11.12 -14.70
CA ASP A 218 15.61 11.60 -15.97
C ASP A 218 16.66 12.70 -15.74
N SER A 219 16.36 13.62 -14.81
CA SER A 219 17.26 14.70 -14.42
C SER A 219 18.57 14.16 -13.82
N LEU A 220 18.52 13.04 -13.09
CA LEU A 220 19.71 12.37 -12.55
C LEU A 220 20.48 11.58 -13.63
N ILE A 221 19.79 10.91 -14.56
CA ILE A 221 20.46 10.20 -15.68
C ILE A 221 21.35 11.16 -16.45
N LYS A 222 20.80 12.33 -16.79
CA LYS A 222 21.53 13.38 -17.54
C LYS A 222 22.78 13.87 -16.81
N LYS A 223 22.72 13.97 -15.48
CA LYS A 223 23.84 14.47 -14.67
C LYS A 223 24.92 13.40 -14.47
N ASN A 224 24.56 12.13 -14.29
CA ASN A 224 25.46 11.16 -13.68
C ASN A 224 25.79 9.92 -14.53
N ASN A 225 24.99 9.49 -15.52
CA ASN A 225 25.25 8.23 -16.23
C ASN A 225 24.39 8.01 -17.49
N LYS A 226 24.95 8.23 -18.69
CA LYS A 226 24.23 8.06 -19.98
C LYS A 226 23.98 6.61 -20.41
N HIS A 227 24.55 5.60 -19.72
CA HIS A 227 24.52 4.20 -20.16
C HIS A 227 23.48 3.32 -19.46
N ARG A 228 22.82 3.81 -18.41
CA ARG A 228 21.84 3.03 -17.63
C ARG A 228 20.41 3.44 -18.00
N THR A 229 19.49 2.48 -17.95
CA THR A 229 18.09 2.74 -18.24
C THR A 229 17.41 3.49 -17.09
N ARG A 230 16.32 4.21 -17.38
CA ARG A 230 15.49 4.87 -16.36
C ARG A 230 15.00 3.90 -15.29
N GLN A 231 14.68 2.67 -15.67
CA GLN A 231 14.22 1.65 -14.73
C GLN A 231 15.33 1.23 -13.76
N GLN A 232 16.56 1.07 -14.24
CA GLN A 232 17.70 0.69 -13.39
C GLN A 232 18.02 1.80 -12.37
N ILE A 233 18.12 3.05 -12.84
CA ILE A 233 18.40 4.20 -11.96
C ILE A 233 17.24 4.44 -10.99
N GLY A 234 15.99 4.35 -11.48
CA GLY A 234 14.81 4.49 -10.62
C GLY A 234 14.74 3.41 -9.53
N ARG A 235 15.12 2.17 -9.85
CA ARG A 235 15.20 1.08 -8.86
C ARG A 235 16.26 1.35 -7.81
N GLU A 236 17.47 1.70 -8.23
CA GLU A 236 18.58 2.03 -7.32
C GLU A 236 18.27 3.20 -6.39
N ILE A 237 17.63 4.26 -6.90
CA ILE A 237 17.16 5.38 -6.06
C ILE A 237 16.14 4.88 -5.03
N ASN A 238 15.17 4.06 -5.46
CA ASN A 238 14.17 3.52 -4.54
C ASN A 238 14.77 2.57 -3.49
N ASP A 239 15.80 1.81 -3.85
CA ASP A 239 16.54 0.95 -2.93
C ASP A 239 17.32 1.80 -1.92
N THR A 240 18.03 2.82 -2.41
CA THR A 240 18.81 3.77 -1.58
C THR A 240 17.93 4.53 -0.58
N LEU A 241 16.74 4.95 -1.01
CA LEU A 241 15.78 5.66 -0.16
C LEU A 241 14.89 4.73 0.68
N GLY A 242 15.20 3.43 0.73
CA GLY A 242 14.42 2.44 1.50
C GLY A 242 12.98 2.21 1.03
N ILE A 243 12.58 2.75 -0.12
CA ILE A 243 11.20 2.68 -0.63
C ILE A 243 10.81 1.23 -0.92
N ASN A 244 11.68 0.47 -1.59
CA ASN A 244 11.40 -0.93 -1.90
C ASN A 244 11.43 -1.77 -0.61
N ALA A 245 12.37 -1.49 0.30
CA ALA A 245 12.45 -2.17 1.58
C ALA A 245 11.20 -1.94 2.45
N CYS A 246 10.57 -0.78 2.36
CA CYS A 246 9.33 -0.46 3.08
C CYS A 246 8.06 -1.03 2.43
N LYS A 247 8.14 -1.64 1.24
CA LYS A 247 6.99 -2.13 0.46
C LYS A 247 6.98 -3.64 0.23
N HIS A 248 8.16 -4.26 0.26
CA HIS A 248 8.36 -5.62 -0.20
C HIS A 248 9.22 -6.43 0.77
N LEU A 249 8.92 -7.71 0.83
CA LEU A 249 9.76 -8.77 1.35
C LEU A 249 9.48 -9.97 0.45
N ASP A 250 10.45 -10.33 -0.39
CA ASP A 250 10.32 -11.45 -1.31
C ASP A 250 10.82 -12.76 -0.69
N ALA A 251 10.42 -13.89 -1.27
CA ALA A 251 10.82 -15.20 -0.77
C ALA A 251 12.35 -15.37 -0.84
N GLY A 252 12.97 -15.68 0.30
CA GLY A 252 14.42 -15.85 0.42
C GLY A 252 15.20 -14.56 0.70
N GLU A 253 14.53 -13.41 0.80
CA GLU A 253 15.17 -12.17 1.26
C GLU A 253 15.34 -12.16 2.79
N GLU A 254 16.34 -11.40 3.26
CA GLU A 254 16.53 -11.18 4.69
C GLU A 254 15.39 -10.35 5.29
N GLU A 255 14.96 -10.71 6.50
CA GLU A 255 13.92 -9.99 7.22
C GLU A 255 14.40 -8.69 7.90
N TYR A 256 15.62 -8.26 7.58
CA TYR A 256 16.23 -7.04 8.10
C TYR A 256 16.68 -6.11 6.98
N VAL A 257 16.68 -4.81 7.25
CA VAL A 257 17.22 -3.78 6.36
C VAL A 257 18.02 -2.76 7.16
N LEU A 258 19.12 -2.27 6.60
CA LEU A 258 19.87 -1.13 7.11
C LEU A 258 19.34 0.14 6.45
N LEU A 259 18.88 1.10 7.25
CA LEU A 259 18.36 2.38 6.75
C LEU A 259 18.75 3.53 7.68
N ASP A 260 19.17 4.64 7.10
CA ASP A 260 18.97 5.95 7.74
C ASP A 260 17.52 6.38 7.48
N ILE A 261 16.66 6.17 8.47
CA ILE A 261 15.21 6.29 8.28
C ILE A 261 14.77 7.74 8.07
N ASP A 262 15.46 8.70 8.68
CA ASP A 262 15.15 10.12 8.56
C ASP A 262 15.64 10.68 7.22
N GLU A 263 16.87 10.34 6.81
CA GLU A 263 17.38 10.72 5.48
C GLU A 263 16.57 10.06 4.36
N SER A 264 16.20 8.79 4.52
CA SER A 264 15.34 8.07 3.58
C SER A 264 13.97 8.72 3.44
N ALA A 265 13.34 9.08 4.58
CA ALA A 265 12.04 9.76 4.58
C ALA A 265 12.10 11.13 3.92
N LEU A 266 13.11 11.95 4.26
CA LEU A 266 13.31 13.25 3.63
C LEU A 266 13.59 13.11 2.13
N GLY A 267 14.48 12.19 1.73
CA GLY A 267 14.81 11.95 0.34
C GLY A 267 13.61 11.47 -0.49
N ALA A 268 12.76 10.60 0.07
CA ALA A 268 11.53 10.15 -0.59
C ALA A 268 10.54 11.32 -0.80
N ILE A 269 10.36 12.19 0.20
CA ILE A 269 9.53 13.40 0.07
C ILE A 269 10.09 14.32 -1.01
N LEU A 270 11.39 14.64 -0.96
CA LEU A 270 12.02 15.56 -1.91
C LEU A 270 11.90 15.05 -3.35
N LYS A 271 12.13 13.76 -3.56
CA LYS A 271 11.94 13.10 -4.84
C LYS A 271 10.52 13.31 -5.40
N ALA A 272 9.50 13.09 -4.58
CA ALA A 272 8.10 13.30 -4.96
C ALA A 272 7.77 14.78 -5.23
N ILE A 273 8.26 15.70 -4.37
CA ILE A 273 8.03 17.16 -4.50
C ILE A 273 8.57 17.69 -5.82
N VAL A 274 9.75 17.25 -6.28
CA VAL A 274 10.33 17.69 -7.55
C VAL A 274 9.37 17.42 -8.72
N ASN A 275 8.80 16.21 -8.78
CA ASN A 275 7.83 15.85 -9.82
C ASN A 275 6.49 16.58 -9.64
N TYR A 276 6.03 16.76 -8.40
CA TYR A 276 4.81 17.52 -8.10
C TYR A 276 4.92 19.00 -8.51
N ASN A 277 6.06 19.64 -8.26
CA ASN A 277 6.29 21.05 -8.58
C ASN A 277 6.28 21.30 -10.10
N LYS A 278 6.91 20.41 -10.88
CA LYS A 278 6.86 20.44 -12.35
C LYS A 278 5.42 20.44 -12.87
N LEU A 279 4.58 19.56 -12.34
CA LEU A 279 3.17 19.46 -12.73
C LEU A 279 2.32 20.68 -12.37
N ASN A 280 2.75 21.47 -11.37
CA ASN A 280 2.06 22.69 -10.95
C ASN A 280 2.70 23.98 -11.50
N GLY A 281 3.67 23.87 -12.42
CA GLY A 281 4.36 25.02 -13.00
C GLY A 281 5.26 25.78 -12.03
N LYS A 282 5.59 25.19 -10.87
CA LYS A 282 6.56 25.74 -9.92
C LYS A 282 7.95 25.22 -10.34
N LYS A 283 8.78 26.11 -10.89
CA LYS A 283 10.18 25.82 -11.23
C LYS A 283 11.09 26.03 -10.04
#